data_AF-A0A2E2C6H9-F1
#
_entry.id   AF-A0A2E2C6H9-F1
#
_cell.length_a   1.000
_cell.length_b   1.000
_cell.length_c   1.000
_cell.angle_alpha   90.00
_cell.angle_beta   90.00
_cell.angle_gamma   90.00
#
_symmetry.space_group_name_H-M   'P 1'
#
loop_
_entity.id
_entity.type
_entity.pdbx_description
1 polymer ?
#
loop_
_entity_poly.entity_id
_entity_poly.type
_entity_poly.pdbx_seq_one_letter_code
_entity_poly.pdbx_strand_id
1 'polypeptide(L)'
;MKFHTHGARPTVDFVLLLLFLSNTYVTAAPPQNLPAVSEKHIQLRGNYLNSKHLFESTKSGHVAFLGGSITEMNGYRPMVMEFLKKTFPDTSFQFTNAGISSTCSNTGAFRTNRDVLSQGPVDLFFVEFAVNDDQDAGHSEAAAIRGMEGIIAQIRRHNPSADIVMVHFVNPSMLETIQNKQKPLSSSSHEQVARHYQVSTVDLASEVARLIQAKQLTWEQFGGTHPAPFGNAICAAMIEKLLTKAWQESGEPVKHPVPAKSLDPHSFIKGHFIDIKNAKLESGWTIEVPGWDDIPGSKRSRFTSIPILTANKAGAELVLDFKGTALGVFVVAGPDAGILEVSIDDGPFQPFDLYHHYSKGLHYPRTVVFNSELKPGKHQARIRVSGKTSSTGHAARIMSFVGN
;
A
#
# COMPACT_ATOMS: atom_id res chain seq x y z
N MET A 1 57.33 -4.52 49.63
CA MET A 1 57.95 -5.71 49.00
C MET A 1 56.86 -6.36 48.14
N LYS A 2 56.82 -6.40 46.79
CA LYS A 2 57.86 -6.54 45.73
C LYS A 2 58.79 -7.71 46.10
N PHE A 3 58.81 -8.89 45.48
CA PHE A 3 58.71 -9.32 44.05
C PHE A 3 58.34 -10.83 43.98
N HIS A 4 57.47 -11.27 43.03
CA HIS A 4 57.75 -12.22 41.90
C HIS A 4 57.77 -13.74 42.23
N THR A 5 57.37 -14.72 41.39
CA THR A 5 57.32 -14.87 39.91
C THR A 5 56.51 -16.13 39.52
N HIS A 6 55.90 -16.09 38.32
CA HIS A 6 55.63 -17.20 37.35
C HIS A 6 54.58 -18.26 37.74
N GLY A 7 53.70 -18.74 36.87
CA GLY A 7 53.45 -18.55 35.44
C GLY A 7 52.57 -19.72 34.98
N ALA A 8 51.58 -19.46 34.12
CA ALA A 8 51.00 -20.41 33.15
C ALA A 8 49.76 -19.75 32.52
N ARG A 9 49.77 -19.60 31.19
CA ARG A 9 48.60 -19.23 30.38
C ARG A 9 47.76 -20.50 30.14
N PRO A 10 46.43 -20.47 30.24
CA PRO A 10 45.60 -21.44 29.55
C PRO A 10 45.23 -20.92 28.16
N THR A 11 45.44 -21.77 27.16
CA THR A 11 44.87 -21.69 25.83
C THR A 11 43.34 -21.76 25.93
N VAL A 12 42.65 -20.76 25.38
CA VAL A 12 41.19 -20.79 25.21
C VAL A 12 40.92 -21.41 23.86
N ASP A 13 40.44 -22.65 23.86
CA ASP A 13 39.93 -23.33 22.67
C ASP A 13 38.69 -22.59 22.15
N PHE A 14 38.80 -22.06 20.93
CA PHE A 14 37.71 -21.42 20.22
C PHE A 14 36.79 -22.51 19.67
N VAL A 15 35.75 -22.88 20.43
CA VAL A 15 34.65 -23.68 19.90
C VAL A 15 33.83 -22.78 18.96
N LEU A 16 34.00 -22.96 17.66
CA LEU A 16 33.15 -22.36 16.63
C LEU A 16 31.74 -22.98 16.76
N LEU A 17 30.85 -22.29 17.47
CA LEU A 17 29.43 -22.62 17.49
C LEU A 17 28.81 -22.11 16.18
N LEU A 18 28.70 -23.00 15.19
CA LEU A 18 27.88 -22.77 13.99
C LEU A 18 26.42 -22.65 14.41
N LEU A 19 25.96 -21.41 14.62
CA LEU A 19 24.54 -21.08 14.74
C LEU A 19 23.90 -21.30 13.37
N PHE A 20 23.32 -22.48 13.16
CA PHE A 20 22.33 -22.68 12.12
C PHE A 20 21.10 -21.84 12.47
N LEU A 21 20.98 -20.66 11.85
CA LEU A 21 19.72 -19.94 11.76
C LEU A 21 18.78 -20.75 10.85
N SER A 22 18.08 -21.72 11.44
CA SER A 22 16.93 -22.32 10.79
C SER A 22 15.81 -21.26 10.77
N ASN A 23 15.66 -20.57 9.64
CA ASN A 23 14.41 -19.90 9.31
C ASN A 23 13.36 -20.98 9.04
N THR A 24 12.80 -21.54 10.12
CA THR A 24 11.59 -22.35 10.03
C THR A 24 10.44 -21.40 9.75
N TYR A 25 10.12 -21.22 8.47
CA TYR A 25 8.81 -20.73 8.07
C TYR A 25 7.80 -21.80 8.51
N VAL A 26 7.29 -21.67 9.74
CA VAL A 26 6.12 -22.43 10.19
C VAL A 26 4.93 -21.86 9.43
N THR A 27 4.73 -22.29 8.20
CA THR A 27 3.49 -22.06 7.47
C THR A 27 2.48 -23.02 8.06
N ALA A 28 1.57 -22.52 8.90
CA ALA A 28 0.42 -23.30 9.34
C ALA A 28 -0.30 -23.87 8.10
N ALA A 29 -0.65 -25.15 8.14
CA ALA A 29 -1.45 -25.76 7.09
C ALA A 29 -2.75 -24.94 6.90
N PRO A 30 -3.25 -24.77 5.67
CA PRO A 30 -4.46 -24.00 5.45
C PRO A 30 -5.61 -24.58 6.29
N PRO A 31 -6.44 -23.71 6.89
CA PRO A 31 -7.52 -24.15 7.75
C PRO A 31 -8.45 -25.10 6.99
N GLN A 32 -8.83 -26.20 7.64
CA GLN A 32 -9.78 -27.16 7.09
C GLN A 32 -11.21 -26.63 7.19
N ASN A 33 -12.11 -27.13 6.34
CA ASN A 33 -13.54 -26.82 6.35
C ASN A 33 -13.89 -25.34 6.05
N LEU A 34 -13.21 -24.72 5.08
CA LEU A 34 -13.65 -23.43 4.55
C LEU A 34 -15.07 -23.54 3.98
N PRO A 35 -15.93 -22.52 4.19
CA PRO A 35 -17.21 -22.48 3.52
C PRO A 35 -17.02 -22.37 2.00
N ALA A 36 -17.99 -22.89 1.24
CA ALA A 36 -17.95 -22.79 -0.22
C ALA A 36 -18.02 -21.32 -0.66
N VAL A 37 -17.01 -20.90 -1.45
CA VAL A 37 -16.95 -19.54 -1.98
C VAL A 37 -17.80 -19.35 -3.23
N SER A 38 -18.63 -18.30 -3.22
CA SER A 38 -19.59 -18.00 -4.28
C SER A 38 -18.94 -17.44 -5.54
N GLU A 39 -19.36 -17.90 -6.72
CA GLU A 39 -18.94 -17.29 -8.00
C GLU A 39 -19.54 -15.90 -8.21
N LYS A 40 -20.65 -15.55 -7.52
CA LYS A 40 -21.30 -14.26 -7.69
C LYS A 40 -20.43 -13.07 -7.24
N HIS A 41 -19.46 -13.33 -6.37
CA HIS A 41 -18.55 -12.33 -5.81
C HIS A 41 -17.14 -12.41 -6.41
N ILE A 42 -17.01 -13.12 -7.53
CA ILE A 42 -15.81 -13.19 -8.35
C ILE A 42 -16.19 -12.67 -9.74
N GLN A 43 -15.56 -11.57 -10.14
CA GLN A 43 -15.83 -10.93 -11.43
C GLN A 43 -14.62 -11.12 -12.32
N LEU A 44 -14.66 -12.13 -13.19
CA LEU A 44 -13.63 -12.33 -14.21
C LEU A 44 -13.81 -11.30 -15.34
N ARG A 45 -12.75 -10.55 -15.63
CA ARG A 45 -12.65 -9.57 -16.72
C ARG A 45 -11.31 -9.74 -17.43
N GLY A 46 -11.30 -9.51 -18.74
CA GLY A 46 -10.13 -9.82 -19.55
C GLY A 46 -9.80 -11.31 -19.52
N ASN A 47 -8.56 -11.66 -19.84
CA ASN A 47 -8.02 -13.02 -19.71
C ASN A 47 -6.79 -13.01 -18.79
N TYR A 48 -6.37 -14.19 -18.30
CA TYR A 48 -5.18 -14.36 -17.44
C TYR A 48 -4.16 -15.29 -18.09
N LEU A 49 -4.17 -15.36 -19.42
CA LEU A 49 -3.30 -16.26 -20.18
C LEU A 49 -1.86 -15.77 -20.21
N ASN A 50 -1.63 -14.46 -20.00
CA ASN A 50 -0.28 -13.89 -20.02
C ASN A 50 0.59 -14.45 -18.89
N SER A 51 0.13 -14.35 -17.64
CA SER A 51 0.87 -14.86 -16.48
C SER A 51 1.03 -16.38 -16.56
N LYS A 52 -0.04 -17.11 -16.88
CA LYS A 52 -0.01 -18.57 -17.06
C LYS A 52 1.05 -19.00 -18.07
N HIS A 53 0.98 -18.46 -19.28
CA HIS A 53 1.89 -18.82 -20.35
C HIS A 53 3.33 -18.49 -19.96
N LEU A 54 3.58 -17.32 -19.37
CA LEU A 54 4.91 -16.95 -18.92
C LEU A 54 5.46 -17.95 -17.89
N PHE A 55 4.67 -18.29 -16.87
CA PHE A 55 5.06 -19.23 -15.83
C PHE A 55 5.35 -20.62 -16.41
N GLU A 56 4.52 -21.10 -17.33
CA GLU A 56 4.64 -22.43 -17.93
C GLU A 56 5.81 -22.53 -18.92
N SER A 57 6.02 -21.51 -19.75
CA SER A 57 6.99 -21.53 -20.85
C SER A 57 8.40 -21.10 -20.43
N THR A 58 8.51 -20.04 -19.62
CA THR A 58 9.81 -19.50 -19.20
C THR A 58 10.28 -20.05 -17.88
N LYS A 59 9.37 -20.68 -17.10
CA LYS A 59 9.64 -21.14 -15.74
C LYS A 59 10.13 -20.02 -14.81
N SER A 60 9.74 -18.78 -15.09
CA SER A 60 10.00 -17.60 -14.27
C SER A 60 8.73 -16.77 -14.13
N GLY A 61 8.58 -16.03 -13.03
CA GLY A 61 7.48 -15.10 -12.85
C GLY A 61 7.72 -14.09 -11.73
N HIS A 62 7.41 -12.83 -11.97
CA HIS A 62 7.39 -11.78 -10.95
C HIS A 62 5.94 -11.49 -10.54
N VAL A 63 5.65 -11.75 -9.26
CA VAL A 63 4.33 -11.56 -8.66
C VAL A 63 4.42 -10.51 -7.56
N ALA A 64 3.65 -9.44 -7.67
CA ALA A 64 3.70 -8.33 -6.70
C ALA A 64 2.34 -8.08 -6.04
N PHE A 65 2.40 -7.69 -4.77
CA PHE A 65 1.23 -7.38 -3.94
C PHE A 65 1.36 -5.95 -3.41
N LEU A 66 0.42 -5.08 -3.75
CA LEU A 66 0.39 -3.69 -3.30
C LEU A 66 -0.87 -3.43 -2.48
N GLY A 67 -0.71 -2.99 -1.24
CA GLY A 67 -1.85 -2.67 -0.40
C GLY A 67 -1.49 -2.07 0.95
N GLY A 68 -2.46 -2.10 1.85
CA GLY A 68 -2.33 -1.63 3.22
C GLY A 68 -1.71 -2.66 4.17
N SER A 69 -2.17 -2.65 5.42
CA SER A 69 -1.73 -3.58 6.47
C SER A 69 -2.12 -5.04 6.19
N ILE A 70 -3.23 -5.26 5.50
CA ILE A 70 -3.72 -6.60 5.12
C ILE A 70 -2.76 -7.26 4.12
N THR A 71 -2.25 -6.50 3.15
CA THR A 71 -1.16 -6.96 2.27
C THR A 71 0.18 -7.13 2.99
N GLU A 72 0.51 -6.21 3.91
CA GLU A 72 1.80 -6.22 4.62
C GLU A 72 1.95 -7.48 5.48
N MET A 73 0.89 -7.89 6.18
CA MET A 73 0.91 -9.02 7.09
C MET A 73 1.12 -10.38 6.40
N ASN A 74 1.41 -11.40 7.19
CA ASN A 74 1.44 -12.79 6.72
C ASN A 74 0.03 -13.40 6.74
N GLY A 75 -0.80 -12.95 5.80
CA GLY A 75 -2.19 -13.37 5.63
C GLY A 75 -2.45 -14.04 4.27
N TYR A 76 -3.39 -13.47 3.50
CA TYR A 76 -3.79 -14.00 2.19
C TYR A 76 -2.60 -14.06 1.21
N ARG A 77 -1.69 -13.08 1.24
CA ARG A 77 -0.55 -13.00 0.33
C ARG A 77 0.33 -14.26 0.37
N PRO A 78 0.90 -14.70 1.51
CA PRO A 78 1.61 -15.98 1.57
C PRO A 78 0.78 -17.19 1.11
N MET A 79 -0.53 -17.24 1.39
CA MET A 79 -1.38 -18.34 0.93
C MET A 79 -1.51 -18.38 -0.59
N VAL A 80 -1.65 -17.22 -1.24
CA VAL A 80 -1.64 -17.10 -2.70
C VAL A 80 -0.27 -17.46 -3.27
N MET A 81 0.82 -17.05 -2.62
CA MET A 81 2.19 -17.45 -3.04
C MET A 81 2.36 -18.97 -3.04
N GLU A 82 1.88 -19.66 -2.00
CA GLU A 82 1.95 -21.13 -1.92
C GLU A 82 1.03 -21.81 -2.95
N PHE A 83 -0.16 -21.26 -3.20
CA PHE A 83 -1.02 -21.71 -4.29
C PHE A 83 -0.31 -21.64 -5.65
N LEU A 84 0.36 -20.51 -5.94
CA LEU A 84 1.10 -20.33 -7.20
C LEU A 84 2.26 -21.31 -7.34
N LYS A 85 3.08 -21.50 -6.28
CA LYS A 85 4.16 -22.49 -6.28
C LYS A 85 3.65 -23.91 -6.48
N LYS A 86 2.52 -24.27 -5.86
CA LYS A 86 1.91 -25.59 -6.03
C LYS A 86 1.38 -25.79 -7.45
N THR A 87 0.84 -24.74 -8.06
CA THR A 87 0.24 -24.79 -9.40
C THR A 87 1.32 -24.86 -10.48
N PHE A 88 2.42 -24.13 -10.30
CA PHE A 88 3.55 -24.08 -11.22
C PHE A 88 4.85 -24.47 -10.49
N PRO A 89 5.05 -25.76 -10.17
CA PRO A 89 6.16 -26.22 -9.33
C PRO A 89 7.54 -26.03 -9.96
N ASP A 90 7.59 -25.94 -11.29
CA ASP A 90 8.83 -25.71 -12.04
C ASP A 90 9.19 -24.21 -12.18
N THR A 91 8.30 -23.30 -11.76
CA THR A 91 8.48 -21.86 -11.96
C THR A 91 9.23 -21.23 -10.78
N SER A 92 10.32 -20.53 -11.07
CA SER A 92 11.01 -19.68 -10.09
C SER A 92 10.30 -18.35 -9.96
N PHE A 93 9.74 -18.08 -8.78
CA PHE A 93 8.97 -16.86 -8.52
C PHE A 93 9.78 -15.82 -7.75
N GLN A 94 9.79 -14.59 -8.27
CA GLN A 94 10.09 -13.39 -7.50
C GLN A 94 8.79 -12.88 -6.89
N PHE A 95 8.71 -12.82 -5.56
CA PHE A 95 7.54 -12.27 -4.87
C PHE A 95 7.86 -10.93 -4.22
N THR A 96 7.13 -9.89 -4.61
CA THR A 96 7.26 -8.55 -4.05
C THR A 96 6.11 -8.25 -3.09
N ASN A 97 6.42 -8.13 -1.80
CA ASN A 97 5.51 -7.58 -0.80
C ASN A 97 5.67 -6.06 -0.72
N ALA A 98 4.77 -5.33 -1.37
CA ALA A 98 4.68 -3.87 -1.30
C ALA A 98 3.53 -3.43 -0.37
N GLY A 99 3.21 -4.19 0.69
CA GLY A 99 2.29 -3.77 1.74
C GLY A 99 2.89 -2.70 2.66
N ILE A 100 2.14 -1.62 2.92
CA ILE A 100 2.48 -0.64 3.94
C ILE A 100 1.22 -0.30 4.74
N SER A 101 1.22 -0.69 6.01
CA SER A 101 0.14 -0.40 6.96
C SER A 101 -0.26 1.06 6.94
N SER A 102 -1.57 1.30 7.10
CA SER A 102 -2.17 2.63 7.20
C SER A 102 -2.15 3.47 5.92
N THR A 103 -1.66 2.94 4.80
CA THR A 103 -1.60 3.69 3.54
C THR A 103 -2.80 3.40 2.64
N CYS A 104 -3.31 4.44 1.96
CA CYS A 104 -4.43 4.38 1.02
C CYS A 104 -3.98 4.29 -0.44
N SER A 105 -4.94 4.15 -1.36
CA SER A 105 -4.70 4.03 -2.80
C SER A 105 -3.95 5.23 -3.40
N ASN A 106 -4.17 6.45 -2.91
CA ASN A 106 -3.38 7.62 -3.32
C ASN A 106 -1.90 7.43 -3.01
N THR A 107 -1.58 7.01 -1.78
CA THR A 107 -0.21 6.69 -1.37
C THR A 107 0.35 5.54 -2.22
N GLY A 108 -0.47 4.53 -2.49
CA GLY A 108 -0.18 3.43 -3.42
C GLY A 108 0.23 3.93 -4.80
N ALA A 109 -0.53 4.84 -5.40
CA ALA A 109 -0.24 5.41 -6.72
C ALA A 109 1.11 6.14 -6.75
N PHE A 110 1.43 6.94 -5.72
CA PHE A 110 2.69 7.67 -5.65
C PHE A 110 3.91 6.78 -5.39
N ARG A 111 3.72 5.61 -4.77
CA ARG A 111 4.81 4.67 -4.45
C ARG A 111 4.92 3.46 -5.38
N THR A 112 3.98 3.28 -6.31
CA THR A 112 3.93 2.11 -7.21
C THR A 112 5.26 1.93 -7.95
N ASN A 113 5.84 3.02 -8.46
CA ASN A 113 7.14 2.94 -9.12
C ASN A 113 8.24 2.45 -8.15
N ARG A 114 8.42 3.14 -7.02
CA ARG A 114 9.48 2.83 -6.04
C ARG A 114 9.37 1.43 -5.47
N ASP A 115 8.17 1.00 -5.10
CA ASP A 115 7.96 -0.21 -4.31
C ASP A 115 7.69 -1.46 -5.16
N VAL A 116 7.28 -1.29 -6.42
CA VAL A 116 6.91 -2.40 -7.30
C VAL A 116 7.72 -2.36 -8.59
N LEU A 117 7.56 -1.30 -9.41
CA LEU A 117 8.11 -1.28 -10.77
C LEU A 117 9.64 -1.18 -10.80
N SER A 118 10.26 -0.67 -9.75
CA SER A 118 11.72 -0.64 -9.57
C SER A 118 12.34 -2.03 -9.49
N GLN A 119 11.53 -3.06 -9.18
CA GLN A 119 11.95 -4.45 -9.06
C GLN A 119 11.79 -5.24 -10.36
N GLY A 120 11.38 -4.58 -11.45
CA GLY A 120 11.20 -5.15 -12.79
C GLY A 120 9.73 -5.31 -13.20
N PRO A 121 9.47 -5.77 -14.45
CA PRO A 121 8.14 -6.02 -14.96
C PRO A 121 7.37 -6.99 -14.07
N VAL A 122 6.12 -6.69 -13.75
CA VAL A 122 5.23 -7.55 -12.95
C VAL A 122 4.35 -8.37 -13.88
N ASP A 123 4.28 -9.67 -13.68
CA ASP A 123 3.53 -10.60 -14.55
C ASP A 123 2.14 -10.91 -13.98
N LEU A 124 2.03 -10.99 -12.66
CA LEU A 124 0.77 -11.09 -11.94
C LEU A 124 0.77 -10.13 -10.74
N PHE A 125 -0.20 -9.24 -10.69
CA PHE A 125 -0.27 -8.16 -9.72
C PHE A 125 -1.54 -8.24 -8.89
N PHE A 126 -1.40 -8.15 -7.58
CA PHE A 126 -2.51 -8.08 -6.64
C PHE A 126 -2.57 -6.70 -5.99
N VAL A 127 -3.76 -6.10 -5.96
CA VAL A 127 -3.97 -4.79 -5.33
C VAL A 127 -5.21 -4.76 -4.43
N GLU A 128 -5.08 -4.17 -3.25
CA GLU A 128 -6.19 -3.94 -2.32
C GLU A 128 -5.98 -2.64 -1.53
N PHE A 129 -7.01 -1.79 -1.51
CA PHE A 129 -7.02 -0.55 -0.72
C PHE A 129 -8.42 -0.14 -0.25
N ALA A 130 -9.49 -0.92 -0.53
CA ALA A 130 -10.86 -0.47 -0.29
C ALA A 130 -11.12 -0.10 1.19
N VAL A 131 -10.61 -0.93 2.11
CA VAL A 131 -10.69 -0.63 3.55
C VAL A 131 -9.85 0.58 3.95
N ASN A 132 -8.70 0.81 3.33
CA ASN A 132 -7.84 1.96 3.66
C ASN A 132 -8.41 3.27 3.11
N ASP A 133 -8.95 3.26 1.90
CA ASP A 133 -9.62 4.42 1.32
C ASP A 133 -10.85 4.81 2.14
N ASP A 134 -11.55 3.83 2.73
CA ASP A 134 -12.69 4.03 3.62
C ASP A 134 -12.28 4.53 5.02
N GLN A 135 -11.52 3.72 5.78
CA GLN A 135 -11.28 3.96 7.21
C GLN A 135 -10.08 4.87 7.50
N ASP A 136 -9.02 4.79 6.67
CA ASP A 136 -7.72 5.39 6.94
C ASP A 136 -7.61 6.75 6.27
N ALA A 137 -8.21 6.92 5.09
CA ALA A 137 -8.16 8.18 4.35
C ALA A 137 -9.51 8.91 4.24
N GLY A 138 -10.64 8.23 4.46
CA GLY A 138 -11.97 8.81 4.30
C GLY A 138 -12.18 9.42 2.90
N HIS A 139 -11.70 8.74 1.87
CA HIS A 139 -11.67 9.27 0.52
C HIS A 139 -13.07 9.48 -0.05
N SER A 140 -13.22 10.59 -0.78
CA SER A 140 -14.32 10.74 -1.73
C SER A 140 -14.17 9.74 -2.88
N GLU A 141 -15.25 9.56 -3.65
CA GLU A 141 -15.24 8.70 -4.83
C GLU A 141 -14.14 9.11 -5.82
N ALA A 142 -14.02 10.41 -6.12
CA ALA A 142 -12.99 10.92 -7.02
C ALA A 142 -11.57 10.61 -6.51
N ALA A 143 -11.30 10.80 -5.22
CA ALA A 143 -9.99 10.49 -4.65
C ALA A 143 -9.66 8.99 -4.76
N ALA A 144 -10.60 8.11 -4.41
CA ALA A 144 -10.44 6.67 -4.51
C ALA A 144 -10.24 6.20 -5.97
N ILE A 145 -10.97 6.81 -6.92
CA ILE A 145 -10.78 6.56 -8.36
C ILE A 145 -9.38 6.98 -8.82
N ARG A 146 -8.95 8.22 -8.51
CA ARG A 146 -7.64 8.75 -8.94
C ARG A 146 -6.48 7.91 -8.43
N GLY A 147 -6.53 7.47 -7.18
CA GLY A 147 -5.54 6.57 -6.59
C GLY A 147 -5.52 5.21 -7.26
N MET A 148 -6.65 4.52 -7.31
CA MET A 148 -6.71 3.17 -7.88
C MET A 148 -6.38 3.14 -9.38
N GLU A 149 -6.94 4.07 -10.16
CA GLU A 149 -6.62 4.18 -11.58
C GLU A 149 -5.14 4.50 -11.80
N GLY A 150 -4.56 5.36 -10.95
CA GLY A 150 -3.15 5.68 -10.98
C GLY A 150 -2.26 4.44 -10.88
N ILE A 151 -2.58 3.53 -9.95
CA ILE A 151 -1.86 2.26 -9.78
C ILE A 151 -2.00 1.37 -11.03
N ILE A 152 -3.24 1.10 -11.46
CA ILE A 152 -3.51 0.18 -12.57
C ILE A 152 -2.87 0.67 -13.87
N ALA A 153 -3.00 1.96 -14.17
CA ALA A 153 -2.42 2.57 -15.37
C ALA A 153 -0.89 2.50 -15.36
N GLN A 154 -0.25 2.70 -14.21
CA GLN A 154 1.21 2.58 -14.08
C GLN A 154 1.69 1.14 -14.31
N ILE A 155 1.02 0.15 -13.71
CA ILE A 155 1.34 -1.27 -13.91
C ILE A 155 1.19 -1.64 -15.39
N ARG A 156 0.06 -1.31 -16.02
CA ARG A 156 -0.21 -1.62 -17.43
C ARG A 156 0.72 -0.88 -18.39
N ARG A 157 1.17 0.34 -18.05
CA ARG A 157 2.17 1.07 -18.85
C ARG A 157 3.53 0.40 -18.80
N HIS A 158 3.92 -0.09 -17.64
CA HIS A 158 5.22 -0.73 -17.44
C HIS A 158 5.24 -2.15 -18.05
N ASN A 159 4.19 -2.94 -17.83
CA ASN A 159 3.98 -4.22 -18.50
C ASN A 159 2.54 -4.32 -19.05
N PRO A 160 2.33 -4.10 -20.37
CA PRO A 160 1.02 -4.22 -21.00
C PRO A 160 0.39 -5.62 -20.91
N SER A 161 1.20 -6.64 -20.64
CA SER A 161 0.78 -8.04 -20.50
C SER A 161 0.61 -8.48 -19.05
N ALA A 162 0.81 -7.61 -18.04
CA ALA A 162 0.61 -8.00 -16.64
C ALA A 162 -0.82 -8.52 -16.44
N ASP A 163 -1.05 -9.53 -15.62
CA ASP A 163 -2.40 -9.86 -15.16
C ASP A 163 -2.63 -9.18 -13.81
N ILE A 164 -3.83 -8.63 -13.57
CA ILE A 164 -4.11 -7.87 -12.34
C ILE A 164 -5.35 -8.43 -11.66
N VAL A 165 -5.27 -8.76 -10.37
CA VAL A 165 -6.43 -9.08 -9.53
C VAL A 165 -6.57 -8.00 -8.46
N MET A 166 -7.76 -7.41 -8.41
CA MET A 166 -8.10 -6.46 -7.36
C MET A 166 -8.98 -7.14 -6.30
N VAL A 167 -8.69 -6.89 -5.02
CA VAL A 167 -9.39 -7.53 -3.90
C VAL A 167 -10.07 -6.47 -3.03
N HIS A 168 -11.35 -6.66 -2.74
CA HIS A 168 -12.12 -5.78 -1.84
C HIS A 168 -12.28 -6.44 -0.47
N PHE A 169 -11.41 -6.07 0.47
CA PHE A 169 -11.57 -6.43 1.89
C PHE A 169 -12.69 -5.63 2.56
N VAL A 170 -12.99 -5.96 3.82
CA VAL A 170 -14.11 -5.42 4.57
C VAL A 170 -13.71 -5.00 5.99
N ASN A 171 -14.24 -3.86 6.43
CA ASN A 171 -14.22 -3.40 7.82
C ASN A 171 -15.67 -3.42 8.38
N PRO A 172 -15.89 -3.20 9.69
CA PRO A 172 -17.24 -3.23 10.27
C PRO A 172 -18.24 -2.28 9.62
N SER A 173 -17.85 -1.05 9.29
CA SER A 173 -18.75 -0.06 8.67
C SER A 173 -19.14 -0.46 7.24
N MET A 174 -18.18 -0.97 6.47
CA MET A 174 -18.43 -1.52 5.14
C MET A 174 -19.32 -2.77 5.22
N LEU A 175 -19.12 -3.65 6.20
CA LEU A 175 -19.97 -4.82 6.41
C LEU A 175 -21.41 -4.42 6.70
N GLU A 176 -21.62 -3.46 7.61
CA GLU A 176 -22.94 -2.91 7.92
C GLU A 176 -23.60 -2.30 6.67
N THR A 177 -22.85 -1.53 5.89
CA THR A 177 -23.32 -0.95 4.61
C THR A 177 -23.82 -2.05 3.67
N ILE A 178 -23.07 -3.14 3.52
CA ILE A 178 -23.45 -4.27 2.66
C ILE A 178 -24.68 -5.01 3.21
N GLN A 179 -24.75 -5.22 4.53
CA GLN A 179 -25.90 -5.86 5.18
C GLN A 179 -27.19 -5.04 5.02
N ASN A 180 -27.04 -3.72 4.93
CA ASN A 180 -28.11 -2.78 4.59
C ASN A 180 -28.39 -2.71 3.07
N LYS A 181 -27.86 -3.65 2.28
CA LYS A 181 -28.03 -3.76 0.81
C LYS A 181 -27.50 -2.56 0.03
N GLN A 182 -26.58 -1.81 0.63
CA GLN A 182 -25.85 -0.72 -0.02
C GLN A 182 -24.46 -1.19 -0.41
N LYS A 183 -23.74 -0.38 -1.20
CA LYS A 183 -22.37 -0.70 -1.60
C LYS A 183 -21.42 0.28 -0.92
N PRO A 184 -20.32 -0.19 -0.29
CA PRO A 184 -19.29 0.68 0.24
C PRO A 184 -18.73 1.60 -0.85
N LEU A 185 -18.50 2.87 -0.50
CA LEU A 185 -18.06 3.89 -1.45
C LEU A 185 -16.71 3.53 -2.07
N SER A 186 -15.74 3.14 -1.24
CA SER A 186 -14.39 2.79 -1.70
C SER A 186 -14.39 1.57 -2.63
N SER A 187 -15.05 0.48 -2.25
CA SER A 187 -15.20 -0.71 -3.11
C SER A 187 -15.89 -0.38 -4.43
N SER A 188 -16.95 0.45 -4.39
CA SER A 188 -17.66 0.87 -5.60
C SER A 188 -16.79 1.72 -6.53
N SER A 189 -15.98 2.62 -5.95
CA SER A 189 -15.04 3.49 -6.68
C SER A 189 -13.95 2.67 -7.38
N HIS A 190 -13.35 1.73 -6.66
CA HIS A 190 -12.31 0.84 -7.20
C HIS A 190 -12.86 -0.09 -8.29
N GLU A 191 -14.09 -0.57 -8.12
CA GLU A 191 -14.76 -1.42 -9.10
C GLU A 191 -15.14 -0.66 -10.40
N GLN A 192 -15.34 0.67 -10.35
CA GLN A 192 -15.46 1.48 -11.58
C GLN A 192 -14.15 1.47 -12.37
N VAL A 193 -13.02 1.65 -11.69
CA VAL A 193 -11.69 1.51 -12.31
C VAL A 193 -11.50 0.09 -12.85
N ALA A 194 -11.86 -0.93 -12.09
CA ALA A 194 -11.71 -2.32 -12.51
C ALA A 194 -12.49 -2.62 -13.80
N ARG A 195 -13.71 -2.10 -13.95
CA ARG A 195 -14.47 -2.22 -15.20
C ARG A 195 -13.80 -1.47 -16.35
N HIS A 196 -13.34 -0.24 -16.11
CA HIS A 196 -12.70 0.59 -17.12
C HIS A 196 -11.45 -0.06 -17.72
N TYR A 197 -10.62 -0.70 -16.88
CA TYR A 197 -9.37 -1.36 -17.29
C TYR A 197 -9.49 -2.89 -17.49
N GLN A 198 -10.70 -3.44 -17.48
CA GLN A 198 -10.97 -4.89 -17.56
C GLN A 198 -10.17 -5.73 -16.54
N VAL A 199 -10.05 -5.23 -15.32
CA VAL A 199 -9.39 -5.92 -14.20
C VAL A 199 -10.40 -6.79 -13.46
N SER A 200 -10.04 -8.05 -13.19
CA SER A 200 -10.91 -8.93 -12.40
C SER A 200 -10.88 -8.55 -10.93
N THR A 201 -12.03 -8.72 -10.28
CA THR A 201 -12.20 -8.40 -8.87
C THR A 201 -12.66 -9.61 -8.05
N VAL A 202 -12.11 -9.71 -6.84
CA VAL A 202 -12.62 -10.56 -5.76
C VAL A 202 -13.32 -9.66 -4.75
N ASP A 203 -14.64 -9.75 -4.68
CA ASP A 203 -15.46 -9.01 -3.71
C ASP A 203 -15.61 -9.83 -2.42
N LEU A 204 -14.50 -9.93 -1.68
CA LEU A 204 -14.47 -10.62 -0.39
C LEU A 204 -15.45 -9.98 0.60
N ALA A 205 -15.66 -8.67 0.53
CA ALA A 205 -16.57 -7.94 1.40
C ALA A 205 -18.01 -8.45 1.30
N SER A 206 -18.55 -8.56 0.08
CA SER A 206 -19.88 -9.11 -0.13
C SER A 206 -19.96 -10.59 0.21
N GLU A 207 -18.89 -11.35 -0.05
CA GLU A 207 -18.86 -12.78 0.29
C GLU A 207 -18.89 -13.02 1.81
N VAL A 208 -18.13 -12.25 2.59
CA VAL A 208 -18.16 -12.30 4.05
C VAL A 208 -19.56 -11.95 4.56
N ALA A 209 -20.19 -10.89 4.04
CA ALA A 209 -21.54 -10.51 4.42
C ALA A 209 -22.56 -11.64 4.13
N ARG A 210 -22.46 -12.26 2.94
CA ARG A 210 -23.30 -13.41 2.55
C ARG A 210 -23.10 -14.61 3.48
N LEU A 211 -21.85 -14.97 3.78
CA LEU A 211 -21.52 -16.10 4.64
C LEU A 211 -22.02 -15.88 6.08
N ILE A 212 -21.89 -14.66 6.60
CA ILE A 212 -22.45 -14.27 7.91
C ILE A 212 -23.97 -14.37 7.91
N GLN A 213 -24.65 -13.83 6.88
CA GLN A 213 -26.10 -13.92 6.76
C GLN A 213 -26.59 -15.37 6.68
N ALA A 214 -25.84 -16.24 5.99
CA ALA A 214 -26.12 -17.67 5.89
C ALA A 214 -25.73 -18.48 7.13
N LYS A 215 -25.20 -17.84 8.19
CA LYS A 215 -24.69 -18.48 9.42
C LYS A 215 -23.56 -19.49 9.17
N GLN A 216 -22.79 -19.32 8.10
CA GLN A 216 -21.64 -20.16 7.73
C GLN A 216 -20.30 -19.56 8.19
N LEU A 217 -20.32 -18.33 8.69
CA LEU A 217 -19.18 -17.59 9.18
C LEU A 217 -19.66 -16.62 10.27
N THR A 218 -18.86 -16.38 11.29
CA THR A 218 -19.03 -15.23 12.20
C THR A 218 -17.94 -14.19 11.95
N TRP A 219 -18.20 -12.94 12.33
CA TRP A 219 -17.17 -11.88 12.25
C TRP A 219 -15.91 -12.23 13.06
N GLU A 220 -16.11 -12.88 14.21
CA GLU A 220 -15.02 -13.38 15.07
C GLU A 220 -14.20 -14.48 14.37
N GLN A 221 -14.86 -15.44 13.71
CA GLN A 221 -14.18 -16.47 12.92
C GLN A 221 -13.42 -15.87 11.73
N PHE A 222 -13.96 -14.83 11.10
CA PHE A 222 -13.26 -14.09 10.06
C PHE A 222 -12.01 -13.38 10.62
N GLY A 223 -12.12 -12.83 11.83
CA GLY A 223 -11.01 -12.24 12.61
C GLY A 223 -10.91 -10.72 12.55
N GLY A 224 -11.88 -10.04 11.92
CA GLY A 224 -11.93 -8.58 11.86
C GLY A 224 -11.36 -7.96 10.58
N THR A 225 -11.17 -6.63 10.58
CA THR A 225 -10.58 -5.89 9.44
C THR A 225 -9.21 -6.41 9.04
N HIS A 226 -8.41 -6.88 10.00
CA HIS A 226 -7.19 -7.64 9.77
C HIS A 226 -7.55 -9.11 9.98
N PRO A 227 -7.94 -9.86 8.93
CA PRO A 227 -8.57 -11.16 9.13
C PRO A 227 -7.60 -12.12 9.84
N ALA A 228 -8.15 -13.06 10.60
CA ALA A 228 -7.41 -14.17 11.17
C ALA A 228 -6.98 -15.14 10.04
N PRO A 229 -6.15 -16.17 10.32
CA PRO A 229 -5.79 -17.16 9.30
C PRO A 229 -7.00 -17.76 8.57
N PHE A 230 -8.13 -17.98 9.26
CA PHE A 230 -9.36 -18.47 8.64
C PHE A 230 -9.96 -17.49 7.63
N GLY A 231 -10.10 -16.21 7.98
CA GLY A 231 -10.62 -15.19 7.05
C GLY A 231 -9.70 -14.93 5.85
N ASN A 232 -8.37 -14.97 6.06
CA ASN A 232 -7.41 -14.87 4.95
C ASN A 232 -7.50 -16.07 4.00
N ALA A 233 -7.79 -17.26 4.51
CA ALA A 233 -7.93 -18.45 3.69
C ALA A 233 -9.19 -18.41 2.81
N ILE A 234 -10.28 -17.76 3.24
CA ILE A 234 -11.43 -17.47 2.38
C ILE A 234 -11.02 -16.57 1.20
N CYS A 235 -10.27 -15.50 1.47
CA CYS A 235 -9.72 -14.63 0.43
C CYS A 235 -8.86 -15.40 -0.58
N ALA A 236 -7.91 -16.19 -0.09
CA ALA A 236 -7.03 -17.01 -0.92
C ALA A 236 -7.84 -18.00 -1.78
N ALA A 237 -8.86 -18.65 -1.21
CA ALA A 237 -9.72 -19.57 -1.95
C ALA A 237 -10.53 -18.89 -3.06
N MET A 238 -10.98 -17.64 -2.86
CA MET A 238 -11.65 -16.87 -3.92
C MET A 238 -10.68 -16.50 -5.06
N ILE A 239 -9.44 -16.12 -4.72
CA ILE A 239 -8.39 -15.82 -5.71
C ILE A 239 -8.00 -17.09 -6.49
N GLU A 240 -7.79 -18.21 -5.79
CA GLU A 240 -7.52 -19.51 -6.40
C GLU A 240 -8.64 -19.90 -7.37
N LYS A 241 -9.91 -19.73 -6.97
CA LYS A 241 -11.06 -20.02 -7.83
C LYS A 241 -11.09 -19.12 -9.06
N LEU A 242 -10.82 -17.81 -8.91
CA LEU A 242 -10.73 -16.86 -10.02
C LEU A 242 -9.65 -17.29 -11.02
N LEU A 243 -8.42 -17.50 -10.56
CA LEU A 243 -7.27 -17.80 -11.42
C LEU A 243 -7.40 -19.18 -12.07
N THR A 244 -7.84 -20.20 -11.32
CA THR A 244 -8.06 -21.55 -11.87
C THR A 244 -9.10 -21.51 -13.00
N LYS A 245 -10.19 -20.76 -12.83
CA LYS A 245 -11.21 -20.58 -13.87
C LYS A 245 -10.63 -19.84 -15.08
N ALA A 246 -9.91 -18.74 -14.85
CA ALA A 246 -9.33 -17.94 -15.93
C ALA A 246 -8.28 -18.72 -16.74
N TRP A 247 -7.52 -19.60 -16.11
CA TRP A 247 -6.48 -20.42 -16.74
C TRP A 247 -6.99 -21.66 -17.48
N GLN A 248 -8.29 -21.96 -17.39
CA GLN A 248 -8.93 -22.96 -18.24
C GLN A 248 -9.21 -22.45 -19.65
N GLU A 249 -9.16 -21.12 -19.87
CA GLU A 249 -9.28 -20.55 -21.20
C GLU A 249 -8.13 -21.00 -22.11
N SER A 250 -8.39 -20.98 -23.41
CA SER A 250 -7.42 -21.30 -24.46
C SER A 250 -7.26 -20.08 -25.37
N GLY A 251 -6.03 -19.84 -25.82
CA GLY A 251 -5.71 -18.70 -26.67
C GLY A 251 -4.28 -18.25 -26.47
N GLU A 252 -3.88 -17.28 -27.29
CA GLU A 252 -2.54 -16.69 -27.20
C GLU A 252 -2.48 -15.57 -26.15
N PRO A 253 -1.34 -15.39 -25.46
CA PRO A 253 -1.08 -14.21 -24.65
C PRO A 253 -1.23 -12.94 -25.46
N VAL A 254 -2.05 -12.01 -24.98
CA VAL A 254 -2.27 -10.71 -25.62
C VAL A 254 -2.12 -9.58 -24.61
N LYS A 255 -1.60 -8.44 -25.08
CA LYS A 255 -1.57 -7.22 -24.26
C LYS A 255 -2.98 -6.86 -23.85
N HIS A 256 -3.15 -6.46 -22.59
CA HIS A 256 -4.43 -6.00 -22.08
C HIS A 256 -4.82 -4.67 -22.74
N PRO A 257 -6.10 -4.48 -23.09
CA PRO A 257 -6.56 -3.20 -23.58
C PRO A 257 -6.41 -2.14 -22.49
N VAL A 258 -5.83 -1.00 -22.85
CA VAL A 258 -5.75 0.18 -21.98
C VAL A 258 -6.66 1.25 -22.56
N PRO A 259 -7.61 1.79 -21.78
CA PRO A 259 -8.49 2.86 -22.26
C PRO A 259 -7.70 4.07 -22.77
N ALA A 260 -8.18 4.68 -23.86
CA ALA A 260 -7.55 5.86 -24.45
C ALA A 260 -7.61 7.10 -23.54
N LYS A 261 -8.59 7.14 -22.62
CA LYS A 261 -8.76 8.21 -21.63
C LYS A 261 -8.87 7.60 -20.24
N SER A 262 -8.28 8.29 -19.27
CA SER A 262 -8.52 8.01 -17.85
C SER A 262 -10.00 8.20 -17.50
N LEU A 263 -10.46 7.44 -16.52
CA LEU A 263 -11.80 7.55 -15.93
C LEU A 263 -11.96 8.91 -15.25
N ASP A 264 -10.92 9.34 -14.52
CA ASP A 264 -10.80 10.72 -14.02
C ASP A 264 -9.63 11.43 -14.73
N PRO A 265 -9.83 12.63 -15.31
CA PRO A 265 -8.76 13.36 -16.02
C PRO A 265 -7.59 13.79 -15.12
N HIS A 266 -7.78 13.78 -13.81
CA HIS A 266 -6.80 14.14 -12.77
C HIS A 266 -6.23 12.90 -12.05
N SER A 267 -6.42 11.72 -12.64
CA SER A 267 -5.92 10.46 -12.12
C SER A 267 -4.40 10.45 -11.93
N PHE A 268 -3.93 9.74 -10.89
CA PHE A 268 -2.52 9.68 -10.52
C PHE A 268 -1.72 8.69 -11.39
N ILE A 269 -2.01 8.69 -12.70
CA ILE A 269 -1.42 7.78 -13.68
C ILE A 269 0.08 7.96 -13.86
N LYS A 270 0.66 9.07 -13.40
CA LYS A 270 2.09 9.39 -13.36
C LYS A 270 2.54 9.67 -11.92
N GLY A 271 1.78 9.21 -10.94
CA GLY A 271 2.05 9.39 -9.52
C GLY A 271 3.47 8.91 -9.17
N HIS A 272 4.22 9.75 -8.46
CA HIS A 272 5.57 9.43 -7.99
C HIS A 272 5.91 10.21 -6.72
N PHE A 273 6.91 9.73 -5.99
CA PHE A 273 7.58 10.52 -4.96
C PHE A 273 8.57 11.49 -5.57
N ILE A 274 8.60 12.71 -5.03
CA ILE A 274 9.60 13.72 -5.28
C ILE A 274 10.50 13.79 -4.04
N ASP A 275 11.82 13.72 -4.24
CA ASP A 275 12.81 13.72 -3.16
C ASP A 275 12.72 15.01 -2.34
N ILE A 276 12.72 14.88 -1.01
CA ILE A 276 12.70 16.01 -0.08
C ILE A 276 13.87 16.97 -0.25
N LYS A 277 14.99 16.50 -0.81
CA LYS A 277 16.18 17.31 -1.11
C LYS A 277 15.96 18.31 -2.23
N ASN A 278 14.89 18.17 -3.01
CA ASN A 278 14.54 19.12 -4.07
C ASN A 278 13.92 20.41 -3.51
N ALA A 279 13.58 20.46 -2.21
CA ALA A 279 13.11 21.68 -1.58
C ALA A 279 14.27 22.62 -1.26
N LYS A 280 14.07 23.91 -1.54
CA LYS A 280 14.89 24.99 -1.00
C LYS A 280 14.36 25.35 0.39
N LEU A 281 15.14 25.05 1.41
CA LEU A 281 14.79 25.34 2.80
C LEU A 281 15.10 26.82 3.10
N GLU A 282 14.08 27.64 3.29
CA GLU A 282 14.27 29.08 3.57
C GLU A 282 14.52 29.32 5.06
N SER A 283 13.69 28.76 5.93
CA SER A 283 13.88 28.89 7.38
C SER A 283 13.19 27.76 8.18
N GLY A 284 13.80 27.34 9.29
CA GLY A 284 13.15 26.46 10.29
C GLY A 284 12.93 25.00 9.88
N TRP A 285 13.35 24.60 8.67
CA TRP A 285 13.31 23.21 8.20
C TRP A 285 14.70 22.56 8.23
N THR A 286 14.75 21.28 8.57
CA THR A 286 15.96 20.43 8.49
C THR A 286 15.63 19.09 7.84
N ILE A 287 16.64 18.42 7.27
CA ILE A 287 16.54 17.01 6.86
C ILE A 287 17.37 16.21 7.84
N GLU A 288 16.70 15.40 8.66
CA GLU A 288 17.34 14.66 9.75
C GLU A 288 16.58 13.36 10.05
N VAL A 289 17.21 12.45 10.79
CA VAL A 289 16.50 11.38 11.48
C VAL A 289 16.02 11.97 12.80
N PRO A 290 14.71 12.10 13.07
CA PRO A 290 14.23 12.69 14.30
C PRO A 290 14.71 11.90 15.52
N GLY A 291 14.95 12.60 16.64
CA GLY A 291 15.19 11.99 17.94
C GLY A 291 13.91 11.34 18.48
N TRP A 292 13.53 10.18 17.94
CA TRP A 292 12.22 9.57 18.17
C TRP A 292 11.94 9.22 19.64
N ASP A 293 12.97 9.00 20.45
CA ASP A 293 12.83 8.69 21.87
C ASP A 293 12.21 9.86 22.66
N ASP A 294 12.47 11.10 22.22
CA ASP A 294 11.98 12.32 22.86
C ASP A 294 10.61 12.78 22.31
N ILE A 295 10.09 12.13 21.27
CA ILE A 295 8.86 12.53 20.60
C ILE A 295 7.70 11.62 21.06
N PRO A 296 6.61 12.16 21.63
CA PRO A 296 5.46 11.35 22.07
C PRO A 296 4.79 10.57 20.93
N GLY A 297 4.09 9.49 21.30
CA GLY A 297 3.37 8.62 20.36
C GLY A 297 4.22 7.43 19.90
N SER A 298 3.54 6.35 19.54
CA SER A 298 4.16 5.16 18.95
C SER A 298 4.66 5.45 17.52
N LYS A 299 5.59 4.63 17.02
CA LYS A 299 6.17 4.78 15.68
C LYS A 299 6.22 3.43 14.99
N ARG A 300 6.14 3.44 13.66
CA ARG A 300 6.45 2.25 12.86
C ARG A 300 7.95 2.23 12.62
N SER A 301 8.62 1.14 13.03
CA SER A 301 10.08 1.00 12.98
C SER A 301 10.70 1.31 11.60
N ARG A 302 9.97 1.00 10.52
CA ARG A 302 10.43 1.31 9.15
C ARG A 302 10.64 2.80 8.85
N PHE A 303 10.07 3.71 9.65
CA PHE A 303 10.21 5.15 9.45
C PHE A 303 11.13 5.81 10.47
N THR A 304 11.65 5.07 11.46
CA THR A 304 12.42 5.66 12.56
C THR A 304 13.90 5.85 12.26
N SER A 305 14.40 5.28 11.15
CA SER A 305 15.82 5.33 10.78
C SER A 305 16.08 6.05 9.45
N ILE A 306 15.04 6.63 8.83
CA ILE A 306 15.18 7.34 7.55
C ILE A 306 15.30 8.85 7.79
N PRO A 307 16.15 9.56 7.01
CA PRO A 307 16.13 11.02 7.00
C PRO A 307 14.80 11.53 6.46
N ILE A 308 14.16 12.46 7.18
CA ILE A 308 12.92 13.10 6.77
C ILE A 308 13.03 14.61 6.92
N LEU A 309 12.26 15.32 6.11
CA LEU A 309 12.17 16.78 6.15
C LEU A 309 11.27 17.20 7.32
N THR A 310 11.85 17.89 8.28
CA THR A 310 11.25 18.18 9.58
C THR A 310 11.19 19.67 9.85
N ALA A 311 10.06 20.13 10.40
CA ALA A 311 9.91 21.41 11.08
C ALA A 311 8.99 21.23 12.28
N ASN A 312 9.22 21.99 13.36
CA ASN A 312 8.42 21.91 14.59
C ASN A 312 7.98 23.28 15.14
N LYS A 313 8.25 24.36 14.40
CA LYS A 313 7.89 25.73 14.77
C LYS A 313 7.03 26.37 13.68
N ALA A 314 6.01 27.10 14.12
CA ALA A 314 5.23 27.97 13.25
C ALA A 314 6.13 28.95 12.49
N GLY A 315 5.79 29.24 11.24
CA GLY A 315 6.54 30.14 10.37
C GLY A 315 7.74 29.51 9.67
N ALA A 316 8.12 28.26 9.99
CA ALA A 316 9.11 27.53 9.20
C ALA A 316 8.64 27.42 7.75
N GLU A 317 9.51 27.74 6.79
CA GLU A 317 9.16 27.92 5.39
C GLU A 317 10.16 27.27 4.42
N LEU A 318 9.64 26.69 3.35
CA LEU A 318 10.41 26.16 2.24
C LEU A 318 9.72 26.44 0.90
N VAL A 319 10.48 26.29 -0.17
CA VAL A 319 10.01 26.38 -1.55
C VAL A 319 10.34 25.09 -2.28
N LEU A 320 9.42 24.61 -3.12
CA LEU A 320 9.60 23.45 -3.98
C LEU A 320 9.20 23.79 -5.41
N ASP A 321 10.14 23.69 -6.34
CA ASP A 321 9.83 23.67 -7.77
C ASP A 321 9.49 22.23 -8.19
N PHE A 322 8.40 22.06 -8.93
CA PHE A 322 7.96 20.76 -9.42
C PHE A 322 7.35 20.85 -10.81
N LYS A 323 7.18 19.71 -11.46
CA LYS A 323 6.51 19.61 -12.77
C LYS A 323 5.44 18.53 -12.69
N GLY A 324 4.21 18.85 -13.08
CA GLY A 324 3.13 17.89 -12.99
C GLY A 324 1.73 18.51 -13.05
N THR A 325 0.76 17.74 -12.59
CA THR A 325 -0.64 18.15 -12.41
C THR A 325 -1.12 18.03 -10.96
N ALA A 326 -0.28 17.47 -10.08
CA ALA A 326 -0.60 17.31 -8.66
C ALA A 326 0.62 17.59 -7.77
N LEU A 327 0.36 18.02 -6.54
CA LEU A 327 1.35 18.13 -5.47
C LEU A 327 0.74 17.72 -4.13
N GLY A 328 1.55 17.08 -3.30
CA GLY A 328 1.23 16.81 -1.89
C GLY A 328 2.47 16.41 -1.10
N VAL A 329 2.25 15.86 0.08
CA VAL A 329 3.28 15.30 0.96
C VAL A 329 2.87 13.93 1.49
N PHE A 330 3.85 13.04 1.61
CA PHE A 330 3.73 11.79 2.37
C PHE A 330 4.44 11.98 3.71
N VAL A 331 3.67 11.92 4.80
CA VAL A 331 4.11 12.30 6.15
C VAL A 331 3.98 11.16 7.14
N VAL A 332 4.72 11.25 8.25
CA VAL A 332 4.41 10.54 9.49
C VAL A 332 3.86 11.54 10.52
N ALA A 333 2.53 11.58 10.66
CA ALA A 333 1.83 12.57 11.48
C ALA A 333 1.57 12.03 12.89
N GLY A 334 2.27 12.57 13.89
CA GLY A 334 2.14 12.19 15.30
C GLY A 334 1.21 13.10 16.12
N PRO A 335 1.20 12.95 17.45
CA PRO A 335 0.31 13.69 18.35
C PRO A 335 0.46 15.22 18.25
N ASP A 336 1.64 15.67 17.84
CA ASP A 336 2.06 17.05 17.69
C ASP A 336 2.01 17.56 16.24
N ALA A 337 1.41 16.81 15.31
CA ALA A 337 1.36 17.15 13.89
C ALA A 337 0.63 18.48 13.65
N GLY A 338 1.24 19.37 12.89
CA GLY A 338 0.72 20.71 12.61
C GLY A 338 -0.06 20.81 11.30
N ILE A 339 -0.38 22.06 10.95
CA ILE A 339 -1.01 22.43 9.68
C ILE A 339 0.05 23.04 8.77
N LEU A 340 0.09 22.61 7.50
CA LEU A 340 0.85 23.28 6.46
C LEU A 340 -0.04 24.30 5.74
N GLU A 341 0.45 25.50 5.51
CA GLU A 341 -0.14 26.47 4.59
C GLU A 341 0.65 26.42 3.29
N VAL A 342 -0.04 26.15 2.19
CA VAL A 342 0.58 25.96 0.86
C VAL A 342 0.02 26.96 -0.13
N SER A 343 0.91 27.68 -0.80
CA SER A 343 0.63 28.51 -1.97
C SER A 343 1.29 27.86 -3.19
N ILE A 344 0.56 27.71 -4.29
CA ILE A 344 1.07 27.19 -5.58
C ILE A 344 0.91 28.31 -6.61
N ASP A 345 1.99 28.60 -7.35
CA ASP A 345 2.06 29.65 -8.39
C ASP A 345 1.55 31.01 -7.92
N ASP A 346 2.05 31.46 -6.75
CA ASP A 346 1.68 32.72 -6.08
C ASP A 346 0.17 32.88 -5.77
N GLY A 347 -0.58 31.76 -5.81
CA GLY A 347 -1.96 31.71 -5.36
C GLY A 347 -2.12 31.93 -3.84
N PRO A 348 -3.36 32.06 -3.35
CA PRO A 348 -3.60 32.22 -1.91
C PRO A 348 -3.16 30.98 -1.13
N PHE A 349 -2.52 31.18 0.02
CA PHE A 349 -2.19 30.10 0.95
C PHE A 349 -3.45 29.36 1.41
N GLN A 350 -3.45 28.04 1.24
CA GLN A 350 -4.51 27.13 1.73
C GLN A 350 -3.99 26.25 2.86
N PRO A 351 -4.77 26.02 3.93
CA PRO A 351 -4.36 25.17 5.04
C PRO A 351 -4.60 23.68 4.74
N PHE A 352 -3.64 22.85 5.13
CA PHE A 352 -3.66 21.39 5.04
C PHE A 352 -3.25 20.79 6.38
N ASP A 353 -4.23 20.20 7.07
CA ASP A 353 -3.99 19.59 8.37
C ASP A 353 -3.31 18.22 8.20
N LEU A 354 -2.12 18.09 8.78
CA LEU A 354 -1.39 16.83 8.78
C LEU A 354 -1.95 15.87 9.83
N TYR A 355 -2.52 16.40 10.91
CA TYR A 355 -3.07 15.62 12.00
C TYR A 355 -4.21 14.73 11.51
N HIS A 356 -4.19 13.48 11.94
CA HIS A 356 -5.21 12.48 11.65
C HIS A 356 -5.79 11.94 12.95
N HIS A 357 -6.99 11.35 12.97
CA HIS A 357 -7.54 10.82 14.24
C HIS A 357 -6.64 9.74 14.86
N TYR A 358 -5.94 8.95 14.05
CA TYR A 358 -4.92 8.00 14.51
C TYR A 358 -3.63 8.65 15.02
N SER A 359 -3.37 9.92 14.69
CA SER A 359 -2.19 10.67 15.13
C SER A 359 -2.13 10.85 16.64
N LYS A 360 -3.26 10.74 17.36
CA LYS A 360 -3.32 10.85 18.83
C LYS A 360 -2.33 9.94 19.56
N GLY A 361 -2.07 8.74 19.02
CA GLY A 361 -1.21 7.74 19.65
C GLY A 361 -0.07 7.21 18.77
N LEU A 362 0.02 7.63 17.52
CA LEU A 362 0.91 7.05 16.52
C LEU A 362 1.40 8.12 15.55
N HIS A 363 2.69 8.10 15.19
CA HIS A 363 3.21 8.80 14.02
C HIS A 363 2.71 8.10 12.75
N TYR A 364 1.52 8.49 12.33
CA TYR A 364 0.70 7.78 11.37
C TYR A 364 1.11 8.13 9.93
N PRO A 365 1.49 7.15 9.09
CA PRO A 365 1.88 7.42 7.72
C PRO A 365 0.65 7.76 6.88
N ARG A 366 0.64 8.92 6.24
CA ARG A 366 -0.46 9.32 5.33
C ARG A 366 0.00 10.28 4.26
N THR A 367 -0.71 10.27 3.12
CA THR A 367 -0.53 11.27 2.08
C THR A 367 -1.55 12.37 2.22
N VAL A 368 -1.11 13.62 2.17
CA VAL A 368 -1.94 14.82 2.10
C VAL A 368 -1.71 15.46 0.74
N VAL A 369 -2.71 15.36 -0.13
CA VAL A 369 -2.67 15.97 -1.47
C VAL A 369 -3.13 17.42 -1.36
N PHE A 370 -2.28 18.35 -1.79
CA PHE A 370 -2.58 19.78 -1.76
C PHE A 370 -3.47 20.20 -2.93
N ASN A 371 -3.10 19.73 -4.13
CA ASN A 371 -3.87 19.96 -5.35
C ASN A 371 -3.63 18.77 -6.29
N SER A 372 -4.66 18.35 -7.03
CA SER A 372 -4.57 17.29 -8.04
C SER A 372 -5.05 17.71 -9.42
N GLU A 373 -5.43 18.97 -9.60
CA GLU A 373 -6.08 19.52 -10.79
C GLU A 373 -5.28 20.69 -11.40
N LEU A 374 -3.96 20.70 -11.17
CA LEU A 374 -3.08 21.69 -11.76
C LEU A 374 -2.97 21.45 -13.27
N LYS A 375 -2.81 22.53 -14.03
CA LYS A 375 -2.51 22.44 -15.47
C LYS A 375 -1.16 21.74 -15.65
N PRO A 376 -0.96 20.90 -16.68
CA PRO A 376 0.34 20.31 -16.94
C PRO A 376 1.41 21.38 -17.15
N GLY A 377 2.42 21.42 -16.29
CA GLY A 377 3.43 22.47 -16.38
C GLY A 377 4.49 22.39 -15.30
N LYS A 378 5.36 23.40 -15.30
CA LYS A 378 6.24 23.69 -14.16
C LYS A 378 5.47 24.58 -13.20
N HIS A 379 5.65 24.33 -11.91
CA HIS A 379 5.00 25.04 -10.82
C HIS A 379 6.00 25.32 -9.71
N GLN A 380 5.68 26.31 -8.89
CA GLN A 380 6.39 26.57 -7.64
C GLN A 380 5.40 26.53 -6.48
N ALA A 381 5.76 25.78 -5.43
CA ALA A 381 5.01 25.75 -4.18
C ALA A 381 5.81 26.39 -3.06
N ARG A 382 5.19 27.32 -2.35
CA ARG A 382 5.67 27.89 -1.09
C ARG A 382 4.90 27.23 0.05
N ILE A 383 5.61 26.57 0.95
CA ILE A 383 5.03 25.74 2.02
C ILE A 383 5.54 26.28 3.35
N ARG A 384 4.63 26.64 4.25
CA ARG A 384 4.98 27.10 5.60
C ARG A 384 4.18 26.38 6.67
N VAL A 385 4.75 26.24 7.85
CA VAL A 385 4.05 25.72 9.03
C VAL A 385 3.14 26.82 9.58
N SER A 386 1.84 26.55 9.69
CA SER A 386 0.86 27.51 10.20
C SER A 386 1.11 27.82 11.68
N GLY A 387 0.77 29.05 12.08
CA GLY A 387 0.63 29.43 13.49
C GLY A 387 -0.61 28.83 14.16
N LYS A 388 -1.53 28.24 13.39
CA LYS A 388 -2.69 27.50 13.90
C LYS A 388 -2.35 26.01 14.01
N THR A 389 -3.04 25.31 14.91
CA THR A 389 -2.96 23.86 15.06
C THR A 389 -4.31 23.28 15.50
N SER A 390 -4.56 22.03 15.14
CA SER A 390 -5.68 21.20 15.61
C SER A 390 -5.22 20.15 16.64
N SER A 391 -3.92 20.10 16.94
CA SER A 391 -3.25 19.10 17.78
C SER A 391 -2.50 19.75 18.94
N THR A 392 -1.53 19.04 19.53
CA THR A 392 -0.67 19.57 20.60
C THR A 392 0.54 20.34 20.09
N GLY A 393 0.77 20.43 18.77
CA GLY A 393 1.99 21.04 18.22
C GLY A 393 1.91 21.47 16.77
N HIS A 394 3.07 21.82 16.22
CA HIS A 394 3.25 22.33 14.85
C HIS A 394 4.16 21.44 13.99
N ALA A 395 4.33 20.18 14.36
CA ALA A 395 5.31 19.31 13.72
C ALA A 395 4.87 18.92 12.29
N ALA A 396 5.78 19.08 11.34
CA ALA A 396 5.68 18.51 10.02
C ALA A 396 6.87 17.57 9.83
N ARG A 397 6.58 16.31 9.49
CA ARG A 397 7.56 15.23 9.30
C ARG A 397 7.31 14.56 7.96
N ILE A 398 7.91 15.13 6.91
CA ILE A 398 7.66 14.80 5.51
C ILE A 398 8.71 13.78 5.05
N MET A 399 8.27 12.57 4.70
CA MET A 399 9.14 11.54 4.13
C MET A 399 9.42 11.78 2.66
N SER A 400 8.45 12.31 1.92
CA SER A 400 8.56 12.63 0.50
C SER A 400 7.52 13.66 0.12
N PHE A 401 7.82 14.49 -0.88
CA PHE A 401 6.78 15.14 -1.64
C PHE A 401 6.14 14.13 -2.59
N VAL A 402 4.90 14.36 -3.02
CA VAL A 402 4.24 13.53 -4.05
C VAL A 402 3.84 14.40 -5.23
N GLY A 403 3.98 13.86 -6.44
CA GLY A 403 3.61 14.54 -7.68
C GLY A 403 2.97 13.60 -8.70
N ASN A 404 2.39 14.17 -9.75
CA ASN A 404 1.78 13.44 -10.88
C ASN A 404 2.15 14.10 -12.20
#